data_AF-A0A397SBZ4-F1
#
_entry.id   AF-A0A397SBZ4-F1
#
_cell.length_a   1.000
_cell.length_b   1.000
_cell.length_c   1.000
_cell.angle_alpha   90.00
_cell.angle_beta   90.00
_cell.angle_gamma   90.00
#
_symmetry.space_group_name_H-M   'P 1'
#
loop_
_entity.id
_entity.type
_entity.pdbx_description
1 polymer ?
#
loop_
_entity_poly.entity_id
_entity_poly.type
_entity_poly.pdbx_seq_one_letter_code
_entity_poly.pdbx_strand_id
1 'polypeptide(L)'
;MANTTSKLQFVIDMLSDFSPIKFYKKYGGYKLRKEVERDLLAQLKMVEESGSTKQACKAKQHITNFNDTICSTRCEGYWDDRDMKMAQKRTEKRKSIHDYHIEYNVYREHDAHSSRITNATEKDDVSPTKKNLNDEINNFFQSPSEQKSTNPIKRRRESGIFNANNEEDKKMKIRDFFP
;
A
#
# COMPACT_ATOMS: atom_id res chain seq x y z
N MET A 1 -16.39 4.35 -20.48
CA MET A 1 -17.56 3.45 -20.58
C MET A 1 -17.24 2.04 -21.08
N ALA A 2 -16.11 1.78 -21.75
CA ALA A 2 -15.78 0.45 -22.30
C ALA A 2 -15.63 -0.70 -21.27
N ASN A 3 -15.29 -0.39 -20.01
CA ASN A 3 -14.99 -1.40 -19.00
C ASN A 3 -16.26 -2.11 -18.48
N THR A 4 -17.38 -1.39 -18.36
CA THR A 4 -18.63 -1.93 -17.81
C THR A 4 -19.24 -2.99 -18.73
N THR A 5 -19.25 -2.76 -20.05
CA THR A 5 -19.78 -3.71 -21.04
C THR A 5 -18.99 -5.02 -21.05
N SER A 6 -17.66 -4.95 -20.89
CA SER A 6 -16.81 -6.15 -20.84
C SER A 6 -17.04 -7.00 -19.58
N LYS A 7 -17.35 -6.38 -18.45
CA LYS A 7 -17.68 -7.07 -17.20
C LYS A 7 -19.04 -7.73 -17.27
N LEU A 8 -20.03 -7.02 -17.81
CA LEU A 8 -21.38 -7.52 -17.98
C LEU A 8 -21.38 -8.77 -18.86
N GLN A 9 -20.71 -8.71 -20.02
CA GLN A 9 -20.59 -9.85 -20.91
C GLN A 9 -19.91 -11.05 -20.22
N PHE A 10 -18.82 -10.79 -19.48
CA PHE A 10 -18.14 -11.85 -18.74
C PHE A 10 -19.04 -12.51 -17.69
N VAL A 11 -19.87 -11.72 -16.97
CA VAL A 11 -20.81 -12.27 -15.99
C VAL A 11 -21.88 -13.11 -16.70
N ILE A 12 -22.39 -12.65 -17.85
CA ILE A 12 -23.34 -13.40 -18.68
C ILE A 12 -22.77 -14.76 -19.08
N ASP A 13 -21.52 -14.80 -19.58
CA ASP A 13 -20.86 -16.04 -19.98
C ASP A 13 -20.67 -16.99 -18.78
N MET A 14 -20.41 -16.43 -17.60
CA MET A 14 -20.19 -17.17 -16.35
C MET A 14 -21.47 -17.69 -15.69
N LEU A 15 -22.68 -17.22 -16.07
CA LEU A 15 -23.94 -17.62 -15.40
C LEU A 15 -24.21 -19.13 -15.41
N SER A 16 -23.68 -19.86 -16.39
CA SER A 16 -23.87 -21.30 -16.55
C SER A 16 -23.09 -22.12 -15.52
N ASP A 17 -21.87 -21.70 -15.20
CA ASP A 17 -20.97 -22.28 -14.20
C ASP A 17 -20.47 -21.16 -13.29
N PHE A 18 -21.42 -20.63 -12.52
CA PHE A 18 -21.24 -19.43 -11.72
C PHE A 18 -20.23 -19.67 -10.60
N SER A 19 -19.22 -18.80 -10.55
CA SER A 19 -18.20 -18.86 -9.51
C SER A 19 -17.69 -17.45 -9.20
N PRO A 20 -17.95 -16.92 -7.99
CA PRO A 20 -17.41 -15.61 -7.60
C PRO A 20 -15.88 -15.54 -7.73
N ILE A 21 -15.19 -16.65 -7.48
CA ILE A 21 -13.73 -16.75 -7.60
C ILE A 21 -13.26 -16.48 -9.03
N LYS A 22 -13.96 -16.95 -10.06
CA LYS A 22 -13.60 -16.64 -11.47
C LYS A 22 -13.67 -15.12 -11.71
N PHE A 23 -14.70 -14.47 -11.16
CA PHE A 23 -14.82 -13.01 -11.22
C PHE A 23 -13.70 -12.31 -10.43
N TYR A 24 -13.39 -12.78 -9.22
CA TYR A 24 -12.31 -12.22 -8.40
C TYR A 24 -10.94 -12.33 -9.08
N LYS A 25 -10.65 -13.45 -9.75
CA LYS A 25 -9.40 -13.62 -10.49
C LYS A 25 -9.27 -12.63 -11.65
N LYS A 26 -10.37 -12.34 -12.33
CA LYS A 26 -10.38 -11.44 -13.49
C LYS A 26 -10.38 -9.97 -13.11
N TYR A 27 -11.12 -9.59 -12.06
CA TYR A 27 -11.38 -8.17 -11.72
C TYR A 27 -11.00 -7.77 -10.30
N GLY A 28 -10.57 -8.71 -9.46
CA GLY A 28 -10.25 -8.49 -8.05
C GLY A 28 -8.81 -8.05 -7.77
N GLY A 29 -8.14 -7.40 -8.73
CA GLY A 29 -6.72 -7.03 -8.71
C GLY A 29 -6.21 -6.40 -7.41
N TYR A 30 -6.13 -5.07 -7.33
CA TYR A 30 -5.71 -4.34 -6.11
C TYR A 30 -6.89 -3.83 -5.26
N LYS A 31 -8.10 -4.29 -5.59
CA LYS A 31 -9.33 -3.87 -4.92
C LYS A 31 -9.51 -4.59 -3.58
N LEU A 32 -10.25 -3.94 -2.70
CA LEU A 32 -10.72 -4.56 -1.46
C LEU A 32 -11.80 -5.60 -1.78
N ARG A 33 -11.83 -6.70 -1.02
CA ARG A 33 -12.81 -7.79 -1.18
C ARG A 33 -14.24 -7.27 -1.33
N LYS A 34 -14.67 -6.42 -0.39
CA LYS A 34 -16.03 -5.84 -0.37
C LYS A 34 -16.36 -5.02 -1.62
N GLU A 35 -15.36 -4.39 -2.25
CA GLU A 35 -15.58 -3.61 -3.47
C GLU A 35 -15.81 -4.53 -4.67
N VAL A 36 -15.06 -5.64 -4.75
CA VAL A 36 -15.18 -6.61 -5.84
C VAL A 36 -16.50 -7.37 -5.73
N GLU A 37 -16.92 -7.73 -4.52
CA GLU A 37 -18.23 -8.35 -4.25
C GLU A 37 -19.38 -7.41 -4.60
N ARG A 38 -19.28 -6.13 -4.23
CA ARG A 38 -20.27 -5.11 -4.61
C ARG A 38 -20.34 -4.94 -6.13
N ASP A 39 -19.19 -4.94 -6.81
CA ASP A 39 -19.11 -4.85 -8.26
C ASP A 39 -19.77 -6.08 -8.91
N LEU A 40 -19.47 -7.29 -8.44
CA LEU A 40 -20.10 -8.53 -8.92
C LEU A 40 -21.62 -8.49 -8.74
N LEU A 41 -22.10 -8.08 -7.56
CA LEU A 41 -23.53 -7.97 -7.28
C LEU A 41 -24.20 -6.93 -8.21
N ALA A 42 -23.54 -5.79 -8.46
CA ALA A 42 -24.04 -4.79 -9.38
C ALA A 42 -24.15 -5.34 -10.82
N GLN A 43 -23.14 -6.08 -11.28
CA GLN A 43 -23.20 -6.72 -12.61
C GLN A 43 -24.33 -7.76 -12.69
N LEU A 44 -24.53 -8.57 -11.66
CA LEU A 44 -25.64 -9.54 -11.62
C LEU A 44 -27.00 -8.86 -11.70
N LYS A 45 -27.20 -7.74 -10.98
CA LYS A 45 -28.44 -6.96 -11.05
C LYS A 45 -28.67 -6.38 -12.44
N MET A 46 -27.62 -5.87 -13.10
CA MET A 46 -27.74 -5.42 -14.47
C MET A 46 -28.17 -6.56 -15.43
N VAL A 47 -27.66 -7.77 -15.23
CA VAL A 47 -28.07 -8.95 -16.02
C VAL A 47 -29.53 -9.33 -15.72
N GLU A 48 -29.97 -9.22 -14.47
CA GLU A 48 -31.38 -9.44 -14.09
C GLU A 48 -32.32 -8.47 -14.83
N GLU A 49 -31.93 -7.20 -14.95
CA GLU A 49 -32.75 -6.15 -15.56
C GLU A 49 -32.71 -6.16 -17.10
N SER A 50 -31.55 -6.45 -17.69
CA SER A 50 -31.31 -6.27 -19.14
C SER A 50 -31.05 -7.56 -19.92
N GLY A 51 -30.91 -8.69 -19.24
CA GLY A 51 -30.64 -9.98 -19.87
C GLY A 51 -31.87 -10.61 -20.51
N SER A 52 -31.64 -11.66 -21.31
CA SER A 52 -32.74 -12.53 -21.77
C SER A 52 -33.46 -13.18 -20.58
N THR A 53 -34.70 -13.62 -20.75
CA THR A 53 -35.51 -14.23 -19.68
C THR A 53 -34.78 -15.37 -18.94
N LYS A 54 -34.03 -16.20 -19.66
CA LYS A 54 -33.22 -17.29 -19.08
C LYS A 54 -32.04 -16.76 -18.26
N GLN A 55 -31.35 -15.74 -18.75
CA GLN A 55 -30.21 -15.12 -18.06
C GLN A 55 -30.67 -14.37 -16.81
N ALA A 56 -31.75 -13.60 -16.93
CA ALA A 56 -32.34 -12.85 -15.81
C ALA A 56 -32.79 -13.79 -14.68
N CYS A 57 -33.45 -14.90 -15.01
CA CYS A 57 -33.86 -15.90 -14.03
C CYS A 57 -32.66 -16.53 -13.29
N LYS A 58 -31.59 -16.89 -14.02
CA LYS A 58 -30.36 -17.40 -13.40
C LYS A 58 -29.65 -16.36 -12.55
N ALA A 59 -29.55 -15.12 -13.03
CA ALA A 59 -28.95 -14.02 -12.28
C ALA A 59 -29.69 -13.78 -10.97
N LYS A 60 -31.03 -13.75 -11.00
CA LYS A 60 -31.88 -13.63 -9.81
C LYS A 60 -31.62 -14.73 -8.80
N GLN A 61 -31.52 -15.99 -9.24
CA GLN A 61 -31.18 -17.12 -8.36
C GLN A 61 -29.83 -16.91 -7.67
N HIS A 62 -28.80 -16.49 -8.41
CA HIS A 62 -27.47 -16.22 -7.85
C HIS A 62 -27.46 -15.00 -6.93
N ILE A 63 -28.30 -13.99 -7.18
CA ILE A 63 -28.48 -12.82 -6.29
C ILE A 63 -29.10 -13.25 -4.95
N THR A 64 -30.14 -14.09 -4.98
CA THR A 64 -30.79 -14.61 -3.76
C THR A 64 -29.80 -15.37 -2.89
N ASN A 65 -28.97 -16.21 -3.50
CA ASN A 65 -27.98 -17.04 -2.79
C ASN A 65 -26.61 -16.35 -2.66
N PHE A 66 -26.52 -15.04 -2.93
CA PHE A 66 -25.26 -14.37 -3.12
C PHE A 66 -24.39 -14.41 -1.86
N ASN A 67 -24.96 -14.03 -0.71
CA ASN A 67 -24.25 -13.99 0.57
C ASN A 67 -23.68 -15.37 0.94
N ASP A 68 -24.48 -16.42 0.82
CA ASP A 68 -24.04 -17.78 1.11
C ASP A 68 -22.89 -18.21 0.19
N THR A 69 -22.94 -17.79 -1.08
CA THR A 69 -21.91 -18.13 -2.06
C THR A 69 -20.60 -17.39 -1.78
N ILE A 70 -20.65 -16.08 -1.47
CA ILE A 70 -19.44 -15.28 -1.22
C ILE A 70 -18.81 -15.54 0.16
N CYS A 71 -19.61 -15.96 1.15
CA CYS A 71 -19.16 -16.37 2.48
C CYS A 71 -18.78 -17.86 2.54
N SER A 72 -18.81 -18.58 1.41
CA SER A 72 -18.41 -19.98 1.38
C SER A 72 -16.92 -20.13 1.72
N THR A 73 -16.56 -21.25 2.37
CA THR A 73 -15.17 -21.57 2.74
C THR A 73 -14.21 -21.50 1.55
N ARG A 74 -14.70 -21.82 0.35
CA ARG A 74 -13.92 -21.75 -0.89
C ARG A 74 -13.58 -20.31 -1.27
N CYS A 75 -14.52 -19.38 -1.10
CA CYS A 75 -14.30 -17.95 -1.35
C CYS A 75 -13.41 -17.33 -0.27
N GLU A 76 -13.62 -17.68 1.00
CA GLU A 76 -12.74 -17.28 2.11
C GLU A 76 -11.29 -17.71 1.86
N GLY A 77 -11.07 -19.01 1.60
CA GLY A 77 -9.73 -19.54 1.35
C GLY A 77 -9.03 -18.92 0.15
N TYR A 78 -9.78 -18.47 -0.87
CA TYR A 78 -9.21 -17.72 -1.99
C TYR A 78 -8.67 -16.34 -1.54
N TRP A 79 -9.43 -15.62 -0.72
CA TRP A 79 -9.02 -14.30 -0.22
C TRP A 79 -7.85 -14.42 0.76
N ASP A 80 -7.88 -15.40 1.65
CA ASP A 80 -6.79 -15.68 2.59
C ASP A 80 -5.48 -16.00 1.84
N ASP A 81 -5.52 -16.89 0.85
CA ASP A 81 -4.34 -17.20 0.02
C ASP A 81 -3.82 -15.98 -0.74
N ARG A 82 -4.72 -15.17 -1.31
CA ARG A 82 -4.35 -13.93 -2.00
C ARG A 82 -3.68 -12.94 -1.04
N ASP A 83 -4.26 -12.72 0.13
CA ASP A 83 -3.75 -11.75 1.09
C ASP A 83 -2.43 -12.22 1.71
N MET A 84 -2.27 -13.53 1.94
CA MET A 84 -1.01 -14.15 2.33
C MET A 84 0.07 -13.95 1.26
N LYS A 85 -0.21 -14.20 -0.02
CA LYS A 85 0.74 -13.95 -1.12
C LYS A 85 1.14 -12.49 -1.22
N MET A 86 0.20 -11.57 -1.00
CA MET A 86 0.48 -10.13 -0.98
C MET A 86 1.32 -9.73 0.23
N ALA A 87 1.13 -10.36 1.39
CA ALA A 87 1.98 -10.18 2.55
C ALA A 87 3.40 -10.69 2.30
N GLN A 88 3.56 -11.90 1.75
CA GLN A 88 4.86 -12.49 1.41
C GLN A 88 5.66 -11.61 0.46
N LYS A 89 5.06 -11.16 -0.64
CA LYS A 89 5.70 -10.23 -1.60
C LYS A 89 6.17 -8.93 -0.93
N ARG A 90 5.37 -8.37 -0.01
CA ARG A 90 5.75 -7.17 0.75
C ARG A 90 6.96 -7.44 1.65
N THR A 91 6.98 -8.59 2.32
CA THR A 91 8.08 -9.00 3.18
C THR A 91 9.37 -9.22 2.39
N GLU A 92 9.30 -9.92 1.26
CA GLU A 92 10.44 -10.13 0.35
C GLU A 92 11.01 -8.82 -0.17
N LYS A 93 10.14 -7.90 -0.61
CA LYS A 93 10.56 -6.57 -1.06
C LYS A 93 11.27 -5.79 0.06
N ARG A 94 10.77 -5.85 1.30
CA ARG A 94 11.42 -5.20 2.46
C ARG A 94 12.77 -5.83 2.77
N LYS A 95 12.89 -7.16 2.67
CA LYS A 95 14.15 -7.86 2.85
C LYS A 95 15.18 -7.40 1.82
N SER A 96 14.81 -7.36 0.53
CA SER A 96 15.71 -6.87 -0.53
C SER A 96 16.17 -5.43 -0.32
N ILE A 97 15.27 -4.53 0.12
CA ILE A 97 15.65 -3.14 0.45
C ILE A 97 16.63 -3.10 1.63
N HIS A 98 16.41 -3.93 2.65
CA HIS A 98 17.27 -4.01 3.82
C HIS A 98 18.67 -4.53 3.45
N ASP A 99 18.75 -5.61 2.67
CA ASP A 99 20.00 -6.20 2.22
C ASP A 99 20.82 -5.18 1.40
N TYR A 100 20.18 -4.43 0.50
CA TYR A 100 20.82 -3.33 -0.24
C TYR A 100 21.35 -2.23 0.67
N HIS A 101 20.60 -1.87 1.73
CA HIS A 101 21.03 -0.84 2.67
C HIS A 101 22.27 -1.26 3.46
N ILE A 102 22.35 -2.54 3.86
CA ILE A 102 23.54 -3.10 4.51
C ILE A 102 24.74 -3.01 3.57
N GLU A 103 24.60 -3.54 2.34
CA GLU A 103 25.69 -3.55 1.36
C GLU A 103 26.20 -2.13 1.07
N TYR A 104 25.29 -1.20 0.81
CA TYR A 104 25.65 0.20 0.56
C TYR A 104 26.32 0.87 1.76
N ASN A 105 25.88 0.60 2.99
CA ASN A 105 26.52 1.14 4.18
C ASN A 105 27.95 0.59 4.36
N VAL A 106 28.19 -0.69 4.06
CA VAL A 106 29.52 -1.29 4.11
C VAL A 106 30.46 -0.60 3.11
N TYR A 107 30.04 -0.39 1.86
CA TYR A 107 30.85 0.33 0.88
C TYR A 107 31.12 1.78 1.29
N ARG A 108 30.09 2.48 1.79
CA ARG A 108 30.23 3.85 2.28
C ARG A 108 31.26 3.96 3.40
N GLU A 109 31.22 3.05 4.38
CA GLU A 109 32.19 3.04 5.48
C GLU A 109 33.61 2.73 4.98
N HIS A 110 33.74 1.77 4.06
CA HIS A 110 35.03 1.44 3.44
C HIS A 110 35.61 2.63 2.67
N ASP A 111 34.80 3.33 1.88
CA ASP A 111 35.22 4.52 1.12
C ASP A 111 35.61 5.67 2.05
N ALA A 112 34.86 5.89 3.13
CA ALA A 112 35.18 6.89 4.13
C ALA A 112 36.52 6.58 4.83
N HIS A 113 36.75 5.31 5.19
CA HIS A 113 38.00 4.87 5.80
C HIS A 113 39.19 4.95 4.83
N SER A 114 39.01 4.50 3.59
CA SER A 114 40.02 4.56 2.53
C SER A 114 40.39 6.01 2.23
N SER A 115 39.39 6.88 2.06
CA SER A 115 39.60 8.31 1.88
C SER A 115 40.37 8.92 3.04
N ARG A 116 40.10 8.48 4.29
CA ARG A 116 40.86 8.96 5.45
C ARG A 116 42.33 8.54 5.39
N ILE A 117 42.63 7.30 5.00
CA ILE A 117 44.02 6.82 4.85
C ILE A 117 44.71 7.60 3.74
N THR A 118 44.12 7.67 2.54
CA THR A 118 44.72 8.39 1.40
C THR A 118 44.97 9.85 1.74
N ASN A 119 43.97 10.55 2.31
CA ASN A 119 44.12 11.94 2.72
C ASN A 119 45.08 12.13 3.91
N ALA A 120 45.26 11.14 4.79
CA ALA A 120 46.27 11.20 5.84
C ALA A 120 47.68 11.03 5.27
N THR A 121 47.83 10.12 4.30
CA THR A 121 49.09 9.87 3.59
C THR A 121 49.51 11.06 2.73
N GLU A 122 48.56 11.78 2.13
CA GLU A 122 48.82 13.01 1.36
C GLU A 122 49.07 14.25 2.25
N LYS A 123 48.58 14.25 3.50
CA LYS A 123 48.77 15.38 4.44
C LYS A 123 50.05 15.30 5.26
N ASP A 124 50.73 14.17 5.28
CA ASP A 124 52.10 14.08 5.81
C ASP A 124 53.12 14.76 4.88
N ASP A 125 52.71 15.23 3.70
CA ASP A 125 53.50 16.12 2.84
C ASP A 125 53.01 17.59 2.79
N VAL A 126 51.82 17.94 3.30
CA VAL A 126 51.38 19.35 3.37
C VAL A 126 50.44 19.62 4.56
N SER A 127 50.83 20.62 5.36
CA SER A 127 50.22 21.19 6.58
C SER A 127 48.66 21.22 6.67
N PRO A 128 48.07 21.24 7.89
CA PRO A 128 46.65 20.98 8.08
C PRO A 128 45.79 22.25 7.94
N THR A 129 45.09 22.42 6.82
CA THR A 129 43.95 23.35 6.74
C THR A 129 42.66 22.60 7.02
N LYS A 130 42.09 22.83 8.21
CA LYS A 130 40.77 22.32 8.63
C LYS A 130 39.69 22.85 7.68
N LYS A 131 39.16 22.00 6.78
CA LYS A 131 37.89 22.27 6.09
C LYS A 131 36.74 21.69 6.92
N ASN A 132 35.74 22.54 7.17
CA ASN A 132 34.63 22.29 8.08
C ASN A 132 33.59 21.40 7.36
N LEU A 133 33.46 20.15 7.77
CA LEU A 133 32.59 19.11 7.18
C LEU A 133 31.08 19.40 7.27
N ASN A 134 30.67 20.42 8.02
CA ASN A 134 29.26 20.76 8.23
C ASN A 134 28.62 21.51 7.05
N ASP A 135 29.42 22.08 6.14
CA ASP A 135 28.90 22.90 5.05
C ASP A 135 28.48 22.08 3.82
N GLU A 136 29.06 20.89 3.59
CA GLU A 136 28.68 20.01 2.47
C GLU A 136 27.38 19.23 2.73
N ILE A 137 27.14 18.81 3.97
CA ILE A 137 25.92 18.05 4.33
C ILE A 137 24.68 18.94 4.16
N ASN A 138 24.75 20.23 4.50
CA ASN A 138 23.61 21.14 4.38
C ASN A 138 23.23 21.46 2.92
N ASN A 139 24.14 21.30 1.95
CA ASN A 139 23.87 21.57 0.55
C ASN A 139 23.24 20.38 -0.20
N PHE A 140 23.41 19.13 0.27
CA PHE A 140 22.76 17.97 -0.37
C PHE A 140 21.26 17.86 -0.04
N PHE A 141 20.80 18.53 1.02
CA PHE A 141 19.38 18.57 1.42
C PHE A 141 18.62 19.83 0.96
N GLN A 142 19.24 20.74 0.20
CA GLN A 142 18.60 21.92 -0.38
C GLN A 142 18.49 21.75 -1.91
N SER A 143 17.47 21.09 -2.47
CA SER A 143 16.12 21.66 -2.75
C SER A 143 15.21 20.63 -3.48
N PRO A 144 13.88 20.82 -3.62
CA PRO A 144 12.95 21.58 -2.77
C PRO A 144 11.76 20.74 -2.24
N SER A 145 11.20 21.24 -1.14
CA SER A 145 9.80 21.15 -0.67
C SER A 145 9.15 19.78 -0.36
N GLU A 146 8.80 19.69 0.94
CA GLU A 146 7.59 19.07 1.50
C GLU A 146 7.52 17.55 1.67
N GLN A 147 8.10 17.04 2.76
CA GLN A 147 7.38 16.11 3.65
C GLN A 147 7.70 16.41 5.12
N LYS A 148 6.82 17.23 5.73
CA LYS A 148 6.76 17.36 7.19
C LYS A 148 6.25 16.02 7.76
N SER A 149 7.14 15.24 8.37
CA SER A 149 6.76 14.22 9.34
C SER A 149 7.11 14.74 10.73
N THR A 150 6.22 15.58 11.28
CA THR A 150 6.22 15.88 12.71
C THR A 150 5.54 14.74 13.44
N ASN A 151 6.34 13.81 13.98
CA ASN A 151 6.00 13.08 15.21
C ASN A 151 7.30 12.62 15.89
N PRO A 152 7.68 13.18 17.05
CA PRO A 152 8.84 12.71 17.79
C PRO A 152 8.53 11.38 18.50
N ILE A 153 9.40 10.39 18.30
CA ILE A 153 9.47 9.18 19.10
C ILE A 153 9.86 9.58 20.53
N LYS A 154 8.90 9.63 21.45
CA LYS A 154 9.17 9.85 22.88
C LYS A 154 9.69 8.58 23.51
N ARG A 155 10.89 8.70 24.11
CA ARG A 155 11.57 7.69 24.93
C ARG A 155 10.70 7.29 26.12
N ARG A 156 10.69 6.00 26.39
CA ARG A 156 10.08 5.31 27.54
C ARG A 156 10.66 5.83 28.86
N ARG A 157 9.81 6.30 29.78
CA ARG A 157 10.07 6.31 31.22
C ARG A 157 8.82 5.82 31.93
N GLU A 158 9.01 4.82 32.78
CA GLU A 158 8.02 4.27 33.70
C GLU A 158 7.75 5.27 34.83
N SER A 159 6.47 5.44 35.19
CA SER A 159 5.92 5.38 36.56
C SER A 159 4.64 6.22 36.71
N GLY A 160 3.54 5.60 37.15
CA GLY A 160 2.66 6.19 38.19
C GLY A 160 1.40 6.99 37.79
N ILE A 161 0.24 6.32 37.86
CA ILE A 161 -0.99 6.72 38.60
C ILE A 161 -1.91 7.86 38.06
N PHE A 162 -3.09 7.42 37.59
CA PHE A 162 -4.49 7.92 37.74
C PHE A 162 -5.01 9.29 37.22
N ASN A 163 -6.07 9.13 36.38
CA ASN A 163 -7.39 9.80 36.34
C ASN A 163 -7.70 11.12 35.58
N ALA A 164 -8.66 10.94 34.65
CA ALA A 164 -9.95 11.63 34.48
C ALA A 164 -10.13 12.87 33.56
N ASN A 165 -10.96 12.64 32.53
CA ASN A 165 -12.11 13.40 32.00
C ASN A 165 -11.97 14.61 31.04
N ASN A 166 -12.81 14.52 29.97
CA ASN A 166 -13.53 15.56 29.20
C ASN A 166 -12.71 16.61 28.42
N GLU A 167 -13.14 17.23 27.31
CA GLU A 167 -14.31 17.23 26.44
C GLU A 167 -13.90 18.00 25.15
N GLU A 168 -14.63 17.74 24.08
CA GLU A 168 -14.93 18.51 22.86
C GLU A 168 -14.13 19.77 22.40
N ASP A 169 -14.08 19.82 21.06
CA ASP A 169 -14.19 21.00 20.17
C ASP A 169 -12.99 21.93 19.91
N LYS A 170 -12.57 21.97 18.62
CA LYS A 170 -12.72 23.18 17.79
C LYS A 170 -12.29 22.96 16.32
N LYS A 171 -13.23 23.22 15.42
CA LYS A 171 -13.07 23.46 13.98
C LYS A 171 -12.32 24.77 13.71
N MET A 172 -11.49 24.83 12.65
CA MET A 172 -11.47 26.00 11.73
C MET A 172 -10.74 25.72 10.41
N LYS A 173 -11.35 26.22 9.32
CA LYS A 173 -10.88 26.29 7.92
C LYS A 173 -10.01 27.53 7.72
N ILE A 174 -8.92 27.45 6.93
CA ILE A 174 -8.27 28.57 6.22
C ILE A 174 -7.63 27.95 4.95
N ARG A 175 -8.22 28.06 3.74
CA ARG A 175 -8.15 29.13 2.71
C ARG A 175 -6.73 29.41 2.18
N ASP A 176 -6.56 29.10 0.89
CA ASP A 176 -5.76 29.74 -0.18
C ASP A 176 -4.49 30.50 0.23
N PHE A 177 -3.31 30.11 -0.28
CA PHE A 177 -2.23 31.02 -0.71
C PHE A 177 -1.05 30.19 -1.28
N PHE A 178 -1.00 30.05 -2.61
CA PHE A 178 0.24 29.85 -3.38
C PHE A 178 0.37 31.09 -4.29
N PRO A 179 1.44 31.90 -4.18
CA PRO A 179 1.93 32.68 -5.31
C PRO A 179 2.76 31.79 -6.26
#